data_AF-A0A7C2NU57-F1
#
_entry.id   AF-A0A7C2NU57-F1
#
_cell.length_a   1.000
_cell.length_b   1.000
_cell.length_c   1.000
_cell.angle_alpha   90.00
_cell.angle_beta   90.00
_cell.angle_gamma   90.00
#
_symmetry.space_group_name_H-M   'P 1'
#
loop_
_entity.id
_entity.type
_entity.pdbx_description
1 polymer ?
#
loop_
_entity_poly.entity_id
_entity_poly.type
_entity_poly.pdbx_seq_one_letter_code
_entity_poly.pdbx_strand_id
1 'polypeptide(L)'
;MTEIEDVALRCRCGTVRGVARAVSPRTVNHCFCYCDDCQAFAHFLGRADDLLDAYGGTEVVQMSQASFALTAGVESLAAMRLTEKGLMRWYASCCNTPIGNTLPTPAIPFIGLIRAFIDAPQAALGPIRGRAFAQNAKGGRAAVPQDGSSDFAMLVRMLPKLLGWRLRGDHKRSPLFDAANRPLVEPRVLDAAEREELRRARAAWRNEPPAAG
;
A
#
# COMPACT_ATOMS: atom_id res chain seq x y z
N MET A 1 -6.19 1.35 -26.93
CA MET A 1 -4.88 0.86 -26.44
C MET A 1 -4.59 1.64 -25.18
N THR A 2 -4.35 1.02 -24.02
CA THR A 2 -4.02 1.80 -22.82
C THR A 2 -2.58 2.28 -22.95
N GLU A 3 -2.37 3.59 -22.97
CA GLU A 3 -1.06 4.21 -23.09
C GLU A 3 -0.22 3.90 -21.84
N ILE A 4 1.08 3.75 -22.03
CA ILE A 4 2.05 3.63 -20.94
C ILE A 4 2.43 5.06 -20.59
N GLU A 5 2.19 5.47 -19.35
CA GLU A 5 2.45 6.85 -18.93
C GLU A 5 3.15 6.91 -17.58
N ASP A 6 3.84 8.03 -17.35
CA ASP A 6 4.38 8.37 -16.04
C ASP A 6 3.31 9.14 -15.28
N VAL A 7 2.99 8.71 -14.06
CA VAL A 7 1.99 9.35 -13.21
C VAL A 7 2.65 10.09 -12.06
N ALA A 8 2.14 11.29 -11.77
CA ALA A 8 2.60 12.08 -10.66
C ALA A 8 2.21 11.43 -9.32
N LEU A 9 3.10 11.55 -8.33
CA LEU A 9 2.84 11.15 -6.95
C LEU A 9 2.97 12.37 -6.05
N ARG A 10 2.08 12.49 -5.07
CA ARG A 10 2.00 13.68 -4.23
C ARG A 10 1.27 13.36 -2.92
N CYS A 11 1.82 13.81 -1.79
CA CYS A 11 1.09 13.77 -0.52
C CYS A 11 0.04 14.89 -0.44
N ARG A 12 -0.94 14.77 0.45
CA ARG A 12 -2.06 15.73 0.53
C ARG A 12 -1.64 17.20 0.65
N CYS A 13 -0.59 17.51 1.40
CA CYS A 13 -0.08 18.89 1.53
C CYS A 13 0.91 19.30 0.43
N GLY A 14 1.34 18.36 -0.43
CA GLY A 14 2.23 18.64 -1.55
C GLY A 14 3.73 18.65 -1.24
N THR A 15 4.14 18.50 0.02
CA THR A 15 5.56 18.48 0.44
C THR A 15 6.31 17.31 -0.19
N VAL A 16 5.79 16.09 -0.02
CA VAL A 16 6.36 14.87 -0.59
C VAL A 16 5.80 14.66 -1.98
N ARG A 17 6.68 14.54 -2.96
CA ARG A 17 6.35 14.35 -4.38
C ARG A 17 7.20 13.26 -5.00
N GLY A 18 6.70 12.69 -6.09
CA GLY A 18 7.39 11.64 -6.81
C GLY A 18 6.79 11.37 -8.17
N VAL A 19 7.24 10.28 -8.77
CA VAL A 19 6.73 9.76 -10.03
C VAL A 19 6.67 8.23 -9.97
N ALA A 20 5.56 7.67 -10.46
CA ALA A 20 5.47 6.26 -10.80
C ALA A 20 5.56 6.14 -12.33
N ARG A 21 6.58 5.43 -12.78
CA ARG A 21 6.96 5.34 -14.20
C ARG A 21 6.30 4.16 -14.90
N ALA A 22 6.03 4.34 -16.18
CA ALA A 22 5.50 3.32 -17.07
C ALA A 22 4.26 2.61 -16.50
N VAL A 23 3.35 3.38 -15.89
CA VAL A 23 2.08 2.88 -15.38
C VAL A 23 1.17 2.53 -16.56
N SER A 24 0.59 1.34 -16.47
CA SER A 24 -0.41 0.82 -17.39
C SER A 24 -1.07 -0.40 -16.74
N PRO A 25 -2.26 -0.82 -17.20
CA PRO A 25 -2.90 -2.04 -16.71
C PRO A 25 -2.06 -3.32 -16.91
N ARG A 26 -1.03 -3.28 -17.76
CA ARG A 26 -0.11 -4.41 -17.96
C ARG A 26 1.02 -4.41 -16.96
N THR A 27 1.51 -3.24 -16.54
CA THR A 27 2.67 -3.09 -15.68
C THR A 27 2.29 -3.11 -14.20
N VAL A 28 1.16 -2.48 -13.84
CA VAL A 28 0.65 -2.43 -12.46
C VAL A 28 -0.49 -3.42 -12.22
N ASN A 29 -0.74 -3.75 -10.95
CA ASN A 29 -2.00 -4.36 -10.52
C ASN A 29 -2.73 -3.36 -9.61
N HIS A 30 -3.89 -2.91 -10.07
CA HIS A 30 -4.77 -2.05 -9.30
C HIS A 30 -5.76 -2.91 -8.51
N CYS A 31 -5.82 -2.79 -7.19
CA CYS A 31 -6.66 -3.64 -6.34
C CYS A 31 -7.09 -2.94 -5.06
N PHE A 32 -8.08 -3.51 -4.38
CA PHE A 32 -8.34 -3.20 -2.97
C PHE A 32 -7.73 -4.29 -2.07
N CYS A 33 -7.27 -3.90 -0.89
CA CYS A 33 -6.83 -4.81 0.16
C CYS A 33 -7.67 -4.58 1.42
N TYR A 34 -8.34 -5.63 1.88
CA TYR A 34 -9.23 -5.60 3.05
C TYR A 34 -8.59 -6.19 4.29
N CYS A 35 -7.29 -6.50 4.28
CA CYS A 35 -6.66 -7.11 5.44
C CYS A 35 -6.68 -6.18 6.66
N ASP A 36 -6.73 -6.82 7.82
CA ASP A 36 -6.73 -6.18 9.13
C ASP A 36 -5.58 -5.18 9.33
N ASP A 37 -4.42 -5.46 8.75
CA ASP A 37 -3.25 -4.61 8.84
C ASP A 37 -3.36 -3.34 7.97
N CYS A 38 -3.99 -3.40 6.79
CA CYS A 38 -4.21 -2.21 5.98
C CYS A 38 -5.21 -1.26 6.66
N GLN A 39 -6.23 -1.83 7.28
CA GLN A 39 -7.19 -1.08 8.10
C GLN A 39 -6.51 -0.47 9.32
N ALA A 40 -5.72 -1.24 10.07
CA ALA A 40 -4.95 -0.73 11.21
C ALA A 40 -4.01 0.42 10.82
N PHE A 41 -3.38 0.36 9.64
CA PHE A 41 -2.54 1.44 9.15
C PHE A 41 -3.32 2.73 8.88
N ALA A 42 -4.52 2.63 8.30
CA ALA A 42 -5.38 3.80 8.10
C ALA A 42 -5.80 4.44 9.43
N HIS A 43 -6.10 3.62 10.46
CA HIS A 43 -6.37 4.10 11.81
C HIS A 43 -5.12 4.73 12.47
N PHE A 44 -3.94 4.13 12.32
CA PHE A 44 -2.68 4.69 12.83
C PHE A 44 -2.43 6.10 12.27
N LEU A 45 -2.77 6.34 11.00
CA LEU A 45 -2.63 7.65 10.37
C LEU A 45 -3.70 8.66 10.80
N GLY A 46 -4.69 8.24 11.60
CA GLY A 46 -5.86 9.05 11.97
C GLY A 46 -6.76 9.37 10.76
N ARG A 47 -6.77 8.48 9.77
CA ARG A 47 -7.31 8.73 8.42
C ARG A 47 -8.12 7.55 7.89
N ALA A 48 -8.79 6.81 8.76
CA ALA A 48 -9.60 5.68 8.34
C ALA A 48 -10.77 6.12 7.45
N ASP A 49 -11.42 7.23 7.79
CA ASP A 49 -12.64 7.70 7.11
C ASP A 49 -12.41 8.18 5.68
N ASP A 50 -11.17 8.56 5.33
CA ASP A 50 -10.83 9.04 3.99
C ASP A 50 -9.88 8.10 3.22
N LEU A 51 -9.33 7.07 3.86
CA LEU A 51 -8.47 6.07 3.19
C LEU A 51 -9.14 4.72 2.96
N LEU A 52 -10.15 4.37 3.76
CA LEU A 52 -10.86 3.10 3.62
C LEU A 52 -12.14 3.30 2.80
N ASP A 53 -12.42 2.37 1.90
CA ASP A 53 -13.74 2.29 1.27
C ASP A 53 -14.82 1.92 2.30
N ALA A 54 -16.09 1.93 1.88
CA ALA A 54 -17.22 1.60 2.75
C ALA A 54 -17.14 0.21 3.41
N TYR A 55 -16.28 -0.68 2.90
CA TYR A 55 -16.09 -2.04 3.37
C TYR A 55 -14.75 -2.24 4.11
N GLY A 56 -13.98 -1.18 4.37
CA GLY A 56 -12.68 -1.27 5.04
C GLY A 56 -11.51 -1.59 4.11
N GLY A 57 -11.66 -1.36 2.81
CA GLY A 57 -10.64 -1.64 1.80
C GLY A 57 -9.72 -0.46 1.56
N THR A 58 -8.41 -0.69 1.56
CA THR A 58 -7.44 0.28 1.06
C THR A 58 -7.22 0.06 -0.44
N GLU A 59 -7.35 1.12 -1.25
CA GLU A 59 -7.03 1.07 -2.69
C GLU A 59 -5.51 1.13 -2.91
N VAL A 60 -4.98 0.16 -3.65
CA VAL A 60 -3.55 -0.09 -3.81
C VAL A 60 -3.19 -0.33 -5.27
N VAL A 61 -2.12 0.30 -5.73
CA VAL A 61 -1.49 0.05 -7.03
C VAL A 61 -0.15 -0.63 -6.80
N GLN A 62 -0.05 -1.89 -7.21
CA GLN A 62 1.11 -2.74 -7.00
C GLN A 62 2.05 -2.67 -8.21
N MET A 63 3.33 -2.38 -7.97
CA MET A 63 4.34 -2.23 -9.01
C MET A 63 5.76 -2.53 -8.51
N SER A 64 6.74 -2.40 -9.41
CA SER A 64 8.16 -2.52 -9.06
C SER A 64 8.63 -1.29 -8.29
N GLN A 65 9.43 -1.47 -7.24
CA GLN A 65 10.08 -0.34 -6.55
C GLN A 65 10.98 0.49 -7.50
N ALA A 66 11.56 -0.14 -8.52
CA ALA A 66 12.40 0.56 -9.51
C ALA A 66 11.59 1.50 -10.43
N SER A 67 10.29 1.31 -10.53
CA SER A 67 9.37 2.18 -11.26
C SER A 67 8.85 3.33 -10.41
N PHE A 68 9.29 3.46 -9.16
CA PHE A 68 8.89 4.52 -8.23
C PHE A 68 10.11 5.40 -7.90
N ALA A 69 9.92 6.71 -7.86
CA ALA A 69 10.94 7.64 -7.37
C ALA A 69 10.29 8.77 -6.56
N LEU A 70 10.93 9.15 -5.46
CA LEU A 70 10.67 10.40 -4.76
C LEU A 70 11.48 11.51 -5.41
N THR A 71 10.86 12.66 -5.65
CA THR A 71 11.47 13.83 -6.29
C THR A 71 11.57 15.04 -5.37
N ALA A 72 10.82 15.05 -4.27
CA ALA A 72 10.91 16.06 -3.22
C ALA A 72 10.35 15.53 -1.89
N GLY A 73 10.75 16.14 -0.77
CA GLY A 73 10.15 15.88 0.55
C GLY A 73 10.64 14.61 1.24
N VAL A 74 11.83 14.10 0.90
CA VAL A 74 12.40 12.88 1.50
C VAL A 74 12.61 13.05 3.01
N GLU A 75 12.87 14.27 3.47
CA GLU A 75 12.97 14.63 4.89
C GLU A 75 11.64 14.44 5.66
N SER A 76 10.51 14.43 4.97
CA SER A 76 9.19 14.13 5.52
C SER A 76 8.78 12.67 5.33
N LEU A 77 9.69 11.80 4.87
CA LEU A 77 9.43 10.36 4.78
C LEU A 77 9.46 9.74 6.18
N ALA A 78 8.47 8.92 6.48
CA ALA A 78 8.40 8.14 7.70
C ALA A 78 7.97 6.70 7.39
N ALA A 79 8.29 5.79 8.31
CA ALA A 79 7.88 4.40 8.22
C ALA A 79 7.40 3.90 9.58
N MET A 80 6.48 2.94 9.55
CA MET A 80 6.07 2.18 10.72
C MET A 80 5.89 0.70 10.38
N ARG A 81 5.94 -0.17 11.38
CA ARG A 81 5.59 -1.59 11.28
C ARG A 81 4.65 -1.98 12.40
N LEU A 82 3.57 -2.69 12.06
CA LEU A 82 2.60 -3.11 13.08
C LEU A 82 3.26 -4.11 14.03
N THR A 83 4.15 -4.96 13.51
CA THR A 83 4.94 -5.92 14.28
C THR A 83 6.38 -5.93 13.78
N GLU A 84 7.30 -6.46 14.59
CA GLU A 84 8.72 -6.65 14.21
C GLU A 84 8.94 -7.53 12.99
N LYS A 85 7.94 -8.31 12.55
CA LYS A 85 8.02 -9.15 11.34
C LYS A 85 7.11 -8.65 10.21
N GLY A 86 6.32 -7.60 10.46
CA GLY A 86 5.36 -7.06 9.50
C GLY A 86 5.99 -6.28 8.35
N LEU A 87 5.14 -5.89 7.40
CA LEU A 87 5.54 -5.04 6.27
C LEU A 87 6.01 -3.66 6.73
N MET A 88 6.86 -3.04 5.92
CA MET A 88 7.17 -1.61 6.04
C MET A 88 6.01 -0.81 5.48
N ARG A 89 5.45 0.08 6.30
CA ARG A 89 4.34 0.95 5.92
C ARG A 89 4.84 2.39 5.87
N TRP A 90 5.03 2.90 4.66
CA TRP A 90 5.64 4.20 4.38
C TRP A 90 4.58 5.28 4.29
N TYR A 91 4.84 6.45 4.86
CA TYR A 91 3.94 7.60 4.84
C TYR A 91 4.72 8.92 4.88
N ALA A 92 4.05 9.99 4.45
CA ALA A 92 4.54 11.35 4.57
C ALA A 92 4.14 11.91 5.95
N SER A 93 5.10 12.14 6.84
CA SER A 93 4.85 12.62 8.21
C SER A 93 4.27 14.04 8.27
N CYS A 94 4.53 14.86 7.25
CA CYS A 94 4.01 16.23 7.14
C CYS A 94 2.47 16.32 7.10
N CYS A 95 1.77 15.25 6.72
CA CYS A 95 0.30 15.27 6.65
C CYS A 95 -0.35 13.88 6.80
N ASN A 96 0.38 12.89 7.30
CA ASN A 96 -0.04 11.50 7.42
C ASN A 96 -0.62 10.91 6.12
N THR A 97 -0.06 11.28 4.96
CA THR A 97 -0.47 10.65 3.70
C THR A 97 0.23 9.31 3.56
N PRO A 98 -0.50 8.19 3.44
CA PRO A 98 0.12 6.90 3.18
C PRO A 98 0.75 6.89 1.80
N ILE A 99 2.02 6.45 1.70
CA ILE A 99 2.74 6.34 0.42
C ILE A 99 2.56 4.93 -0.13
N GLY A 100 2.90 3.91 0.65
CA GLY A 100 2.80 2.53 0.20
C GLY A 100 3.43 1.53 1.16
N ASN A 101 3.41 0.26 0.77
CA ASN A 101 3.91 -0.83 1.60
C ASN A 101 4.96 -1.66 0.84
N THR A 102 6.03 -2.03 1.53
CA THR A 102 7.09 -2.90 1.00
C THR A 102 7.41 -4.01 1.99
N LEU A 103 8.17 -5.00 1.54
CA LEU A 103 8.89 -5.87 2.48
C LEU A 103 9.96 -5.06 3.24
N PRO A 104 10.48 -5.57 4.37
CA PRO A 104 11.55 -4.94 5.14
C PRO A 104 12.89 -4.82 4.41
N THR A 105 13.04 -5.50 3.27
CA THR A 105 14.24 -5.43 2.43
C THR A 105 13.83 -5.27 0.95
N PRO A 106 14.70 -4.69 0.11
CA PRO A 106 14.39 -4.48 -1.32
C PRO A 106 14.58 -5.76 -2.16
N ALA A 107 14.95 -6.89 -1.56
CA ALA A 107 15.25 -8.15 -2.26
C ALA A 107 14.06 -8.65 -3.12
N ILE A 108 12.84 -8.39 -2.67
CA ILE A 108 11.65 -8.49 -3.51
C ILE A 108 11.27 -7.04 -3.87
N PRO A 109 11.50 -6.60 -5.12
CA PRO A 109 11.35 -5.20 -5.53
C PRO A 109 9.88 -4.83 -5.74
N PHE A 110 9.05 -5.01 -4.72
CA PHE A 110 7.62 -4.80 -4.74
C PHE A 110 7.26 -3.60 -3.88
N ILE A 111 6.34 -2.77 -4.38
CA ILE A 111 5.63 -1.76 -3.59
C ILE A 111 4.15 -1.80 -3.94
N GLY A 112 3.30 -1.77 -2.91
CA GLY A 112 1.89 -1.43 -3.05
C GLY A 112 1.71 0.05 -2.72
N LEU A 113 1.74 0.93 -3.73
CA LEU A 113 1.45 2.35 -3.56
C LEU A 113 -0.01 2.51 -3.18
N ILE A 114 -0.30 3.34 -2.19
CA ILE A 114 -1.67 3.61 -1.75
C ILE A 114 -2.23 4.75 -2.60
N ARG A 115 -3.49 4.59 -3.06
CA ARG A 115 -4.14 5.51 -4.00
C ARG A 115 -4.02 6.98 -3.59
N ALA A 116 -4.09 7.27 -2.29
CA ALA A 116 -4.02 8.61 -1.72
C ALA A 116 -2.71 9.36 -2.00
N PHE A 117 -1.64 8.69 -2.42
CA PHE A 117 -0.38 9.31 -2.84
C PHE A 117 -0.22 9.40 -4.37
N ILE A 118 -1.17 8.86 -5.13
CA ILE A 118 -1.15 8.87 -6.59
C ILE A 118 -1.98 10.06 -7.08
N ASP A 119 -1.35 10.97 -7.82
CA ASP A 119 -1.98 12.19 -8.33
C ASP A 119 -2.30 12.01 -9.82
N ALA A 120 -3.18 11.04 -10.11
CA ALA A 120 -3.61 10.69 -11.45
C ALA A 120 -5.07 10.21 -11.43
N PRO A 121 -5.81 10.31 -12.54
CA PRO A 121 -7.18 9.80 -12.62
C PRO A 121 -7.24 8.27 -12.57
N GLN A 122 -8.38 7.71 -12.18
CA GLN A 122 -8.60 6.25 -12.14
C GLN A 122 -8.29 5.56 -13.47
N ALA A 123 -8.60 6.24 -14.59
CA ALA A 123 -8.36 5.74 -15.95
C ALA A 123 -6.89 5.38 -16.22
N ALA A 124 -5.95 6.11 -15.61
CA ALA A 124 -4.51 5.86 -15.71
C ALA A 124 -4.09 4.51 -15.09
N LEU A 125 -4.77 4.12 -14.01
CA LEU A 125 -4.44 2.94 -13.21
C LEU A 125 -5.04 1.66 -13.77
N GLY A 126 -6.04 1.79 -14.64
CA GLY A 126 -6.81 0.69 -15.18
C GLY A 126 -7.84 0.12 -14.20
N PRO A 127 -8.54 -0.96 -14.62
CA PRO A 127 -9.62 -1.53 -13.83
C PRO A 127 -9.11 -2.19 -12.56
N ILE A 128 -9.97 -2.25 -11.54
CA ILE A 128 -9.75 -3.04 -10.34
C ILE A 128 -9.58 -4.51 -10.75
N ARG A 129 -8.40 -5.06 -10.45
CA ARG A 129 -8.00 -6.43 -10.80
C ARG A 129 -8.40 -7.45 -9.78
N GLY A 130 -8.75 -7.02 -8.58
CA GLY A 130 -9.26 -7.90 -7.54
C GLY A 130 -9.26 -7.22 -6.19
N ARG A 131 -9.74 -7.97 -5.22
CA ARG A 131 -10.10 -7.49 -3.89
C ARG A 131 -9.54 -8.45 -2.87
N ALA A 132 -8.27 -8.23 -2.54
CA ALA A 132 -7.48 -9.10 -1.70
C ALA A 132 -8.02 -9.11 -0.27
N PHE A 133 -8.08 -10.31 0.33
CA PHE A 133 -8.54 -10.53 1.70
C PHE A 133 -9.98 -10.05 1.96
N ALA A 134 -10.85 -10.05 0.95
CA ALA A 134 -12.21 -9.54 1.08
C ALA A 134 -13.07 -10.28 2.12
N GLN A 135 -12.65 -11.46 2.61
CA GLN A 135 -13.24 -12.10 3.79
C GLN A 135 -13.08 -11.28 5.08
N ASN A 136 -12.09 -10.38 5.16
CA ASN A 136 -11.84 -9.48 6.29
C ASN A 136 -12.54 -8.10 6.14
N ALA A 137 -13.32 -7.91 5.08
CA ALA A 137 -14.06 -6.68 4.87
C ALA A 137 -15.19 -6.51 5.90
N LYS A 138 -15.59 -5.27 6.15
CA LYS A 138 -16.81 -4.95 6.89
C LYS A 138 -18.02 -5.58 6.17
N GLY A 139 -18.77 -6.41 6.87
CA GLY A 139 -19.86 -7.21 6.28
C GLY A 139 -19.41 -8.48 5.54
N GLY A 140 -18.12 -8.81 5.57
CA GLY A 140 -17.54 -10.01 4.96
C GLY A 140 -17.48 -9.99 3.44
N ARG A 141 -17.02 -11.10 2.85
CA ARG A 141 -16.76 -11.22 1.39
C ARG A 141 -17.98 -10.89 0.53
N ALA A 142 -19.17 -11.24 0.98
CA ALA A 142 -20.42 -11.07 0.22
C ALA A 142 -20.86 -9.59 0.11
N ALA A 143 -20.44 -8.73 1.06
CA ALA A 143 -20.79 -7.30 1.04
C ALA A 143 -19.96 -6.50 0.02
N VAL A 144 -18.75 -6.98 -0.28
CA VAL A 144 -17.81 -6.32 -1.19
C VAL A 144 -18.22 -6.56 -2.65
N PRO A 145 -17.97 -5.62 -3.59
CA PRO A 145 -18.14 -5.89 -5.01
C PRO A 145 -17.37 -7.13 -5.50
N GLN A 146 -17.97 -7.86 -6.43
CA GLN A 146 -17.43 -9.13 -6.96
C GLN A 146 -16.69 -8.96 -8.30
N ASP A 147 -16.16 -7.75 -8.56
CA ASP A 147 -15.31 -7.43 -9.70
C ASP A 147 -13.88 -7.95 -9.53
N GLY A 148 -13.18 -8.10 -10.66
CA GLY A 148 -11.80 -8.55 -10.70
C GLY A 148 -11.63 -10.07 -10.53
N SER A 149 -10.42 -10.47 -10.17
CA SER A 149 -9.99 -11.86 -10.02
C SER A 149 -9.88 -12.25 -8.54
N SER A 150 -9.89 -13.56 -8.28
CA SER A 150 -9.63 -14.09 -6.95
C SER A 150 -8.20 -13.80 -6.47
N ASP A 151 -8.00 -13.84 -5.16
CA ASP A 151 -6.68 -13.67 -4.52
C ASP A 151 -5.63 -14.62 -5.10
N PHE A 152 -6.02 -15.88 -5.36
CA PHE A 152 -5.15 -16.88 -5.98
C PHE A 152 -4.72 -16.46 -7.40
N ALA A 153 -5.66 -16.00 -8.23
CA ALA A 153 -5.34 -15.53 -9.58
C ALA A 153 -4.47 -14.27 -9.56
N MET A 154 -4.69 -13.35 -8.61
CA MET A 154 -3.82 -12.19 -8.40
C MET A 154 -2.39 -12.61 -8.02
N LEU A 155 -2.25 -13.59 -7.12
CA LEU A 155 -0.95 -14.11 -6.69
C LEU A 155 -0.20 -14.78 -7.86
N VAL A 156 -0.87 -15.67 -8.60
CA VAL A 156 -0.31 -16.35 -9.77
C VAL A 156 0.17 -15.33 -10.81
N ARG A 157 -0.57 -14.25 -11.02
CA ARG A 157 -0.16 -13.15 -11.92
C ARG A 157 1.05 -12.37 -11.40
N MET A 158 1.17 -12.21 -10.08
CA MET A 158 2.26 -11.44 -9.46
C MET A 158 3.61 -12.18 -9.51
N LEU A 159 3.61 -13.49 -9.32
CA LEU A 159 4.83 -14.32 -9.29
C LEU A 159 5.79 -14.10 -10.49
N PRO A 160 5.36 -14.22 -11.76
CA PRO A 160 6.26 -14.00 -12.90
C PRO A 160 6.75 -12.55 -12.99
N LYS A 161 5.95 -11.57 -12.52
CA LYS A 161 6.39 -10.16 -12.44
C LYS A 161 7.53 -10.02 -11.43
N LEU A 162 7.36 -10.52 -10.21
CA LEU A 162 8.39 -10.46 -9.17
C LEU A 162 9.70 -11.11 -9.63
N LEU A 163 9.61 -12.27 -10.26
CA LEU A 163 10.78 -12.95 -10.83
C LEU A 163 11.44 -12.09 -11.91
N GLY A 164 10.68 -11.58 -12.87
CA GLY A 164 11.20 -10.70 -13.92
C GLY A 164 11.82 -9.41 -13.36
N TRP A 165 11.23 -8.81 -12.33
CA TRP A 165 11.75 -7.62 -11.66
C TRP A 165 13.08 -7.92 -10.97
N ARG A 166 13.16 -9.06 -10.28
CA ARG A 166 14.40 -9.50 -9.63
C ARG A 166 15.52 -9.75 -10.65
N LEU A 167 15.23 -10.45 -11.74
CA LEU A 167 16.19 -10.75 -12.82
C LEU A 167 16.70 -9.49 -13.53
N ARG A 168 15.87 -8.45 -13.68
CA ARG A 168 16.29 -7.14 -14.22
C ARG A 168 17.09 -6.28 -13.24
N GLY A 169 17.31 -6.75 -12.01
CA GLY A 169 18.04 -6.00 -11.00
C GLY A 169 17.21 -4.90 -10.31
N ASP A 170 15.88 -4.94 -10.40
CA ASP A 170 15.03 -3.93 -9.77
C ASP A 170 15.20 -3.89 -8.23
N HIS A 171 15.63 -5.00 -7.62
CA HIS A 171 15.96 -5.10 -6.20
C HIS A 171 17.13 -4.21 -5.75
N LYS A 172 17.90 -3.66 -6.68
CA LYS A 172 18.99 -2.70 -6.42
C LYS A 172 18.56 -1.25 -6.57
N ARG A 173 17.32 -1.01 -6.98
CA ARG A 173 16.78 0.32 -7.33
C ARG A 173 15.52 0.58 -6.51
N SER A 174 15.69 1.24 -5.37
CA SER A 174 14.58 1.68 -4.55
C SER A 174 14.85 3.07 -4.00
N PRO A 175 13.85 3.97 -4.02
CA PRO A 175 13.96 5.27 -3.36
C PRO A 175 13.69 5.18 -1.85
N LEU A 176 13.51 3.99 -1.28
CA LEU A 176 13.16 3.77 0.13
C LEU A 176 14.27 3.04 0.91
N PHE A 177 15.29 2.53 0.22
CA PHE A 177 16.42 1.82 0.81
C PHE A 177 17.74 2.43 0.34
N ASP A 178 18.74 2.45 1.22
CA ASP A 178 20.09 2.92 0.89
C ASP A 178 20.88 1.88 0.08
N ALA A 179 22.10 2.23 -0.33
CA ALA A 179 22.99 1.33 -1.08
C ALA A 179 23.39 0.06 -0.29
N ALA A 180 23.24 0.06 1.04
CA ALA A 180 23.45 -1.09 1.91
C ALA A 180 22.16 -1.90 2.15
N ASN A 181 21.08 -1.60 1.42
CA ASN A 181 19.75 -2.20 1.54
C ASN A 181 19.05 -1.96 2.90
N ARG A 182 19.44 -0.91 3.64
CA ARG A 182 18.78 -0.49 4.88
C ARG A 182 17.67 0.51 4.55
N PRO A 183 16.54 0.50 5.28
CA PRO A 183 15.52 1.55 5.15
C PRO A 183 16.13 2.95 5.28
N LEU A 184 15.69 3.90 4.45
CA LEU A 184 16.16 5.30 4.56
C LEU A 184 15.75 5.97 5.88
N VAL A 185 14.69 5.47 6.52
CA VAL A 185 14.23 5.90 7.83
C VAL A 185 13.96 4.69 8.71
N GLU A 186 14.31 4.80 10.00
CA GLU A 186 14.05 3.74 10.97
C GLU A 186 12.54 3.63 11.21
N PRO A 187 11.94 2.44 11.03
CA PRO A 187 10.50 2.29 11.24
C PRO A 187 10.15 2.32 12.73
N ARG A 188 9.10 3.06 13.09
CA ARG A 188 8.44 2.88 14.38
C ARG A 188 7.73 1.53 14.42
N VAL A 189 8.17 0.63 15.29
CA VAL A 189 7.48 -0.64 15.54
C VAL A 189 6.49 -0.42 16.67
N LEU A 190 5.23 -0.78 16.46
CA LEU A 190 4.21 -0.64 17.50
C LEU A 190 4.34 -1.70 18.59
N ASP A 191 4.09 -1.30 19.82
CA ASP A 191 4.01 -2.22 20.96
C ASP A 191 2.66 -3.00 20.97
N ALA A 192 2.44 -3.78 22.03
CA ALA A 192 1.20 -4.55 22.16
C ALA A 192 -0.03 -3.68 22.48
N ALA A 193 0.13 -2.63 23.28
CA ALA A 193 -0.96 -1.76 23.71
C ALA A 193 -1.45 -0.88 22.55
N GLU A 194 -0.52 -0.31 21.78
CA GLU A 194 -0.81 0.47 20.58
C GLU A 194 -1.53 -0.36 19.52
N ARG A 195 -1.07 -1.60 19.29
CA ARG A 195 -1.75 -2.53 18.37
C ARG A 195 -3.16 -2.86 18.82
N GLU A 196 -3.34 -3.07 20.11
CA GLU A 196 -4.65 -3.36 20.68
C GLU A 196 -5.60 -2.16 20.57
N GLU A 197 -5.10 -0.94 20.74
CA GLU A 197 -5.86 0.28 20.48
C GLU A 197 -6.32 0.36 19.02
N LEU A 198 -5.43 0.10 18.05
CA LEU A 198 -5.81 0.07 16.63
C LEU A 198 -6.84 -1.02 16.32
N ARG A 199 -6.73 -2.19 16.99
CA ARG A 199 -7.71 -3.27 16.86
C ARG A 199 -9.09 -2.82 17.34
N ARG A 200 -9.17 -2.16 18.50
CA ARG A 200 -10.42 -1.60 19.04
C ARG A 200 -10.99 -0.51 18.14
N ALA A 201 -10.16 0.42 17.67
CA ALA A 201 -10.58 1.49 16.76
C ALA A 201 -11.19 0.92 15.47
N ARG A 202 -10.57 -0.11 14.91
CA ARG A 202 -11.10 -0.82 13.73
C ARG A 202 -12.42 -1.53 14.00
N ALA A 203 -12.52 -2.27 15.10
CA ALA A 203 -13.76 -2.96 15.48
C ALA A 203 -14.91 -1.94 15.65
N ALA A 204 -14.66 -0.82 16.33
CA ALA A 204 -15.62 0.26 16.49
C ALA A 204 -16.05 0.86 15.13
N TRP A 205 -15.10 1.15 14.24
CA TRP A 205 -15.38 1.66 12.89
C TRP A 205 -16.20 0.68 12.03
N ARG A 206 -15.96 -0.62 12.20
CA ARG A 206 -16.73 -1.67 11.54
C ARG A 206 -18.12 -1.88 12.15
N ASN A 207 -18.43 -1.27 13.30
CA ASN A 207 -19.60 -1.59 14.13
C ASN A 207 -19.61 -3.08 14.56
N GLU A 208 -18.44 -3.68 14.74
CA GLU A 208 -18.30 -5.03 15.28
C GLU A 208 -18.39 -5.00 16.82
N PRO A 209 -19.01 -6.01 17.46
CA PRO A 209 -18.97 -6.11 18.92
C PRO A 209 -17.52 -6.25 19.40
N PRO A 210 -17.17 -5.71 20.59
CA PRO A 210 -15.82 -5.87 21.13
C PRO A 210 -15.49 -7.36 21.26
N ALA A 211 -14.31 -7.77 20.79
CA ALA A 211 -13.93 -9.17 20.89
C ALA A 211 -13.88 -9.59 22.36
N ALA A 212 -14.47 -10.76 22.66
CA ALA A 212 -14.36 -11.37 23.97
C ALA A 212 -12.88 -11.57 24.31
N GLY A 213 -12.49 -11.07 25.48
CA GLY A 213 -11.12 -11.15 26.01
C GLY A 213 -10.70 -12.56 26.37
#